data_AF-A0A8S9H7V1-F1
#
_entry.id   AF-A0A8S9H7V1-F1
#
_cell.length_a   1.000
_cell.length_b   1.000
_cell.length_c   1.000
_cell.angle_alpha   90.00
_cell.angle_beta   90.00
_cell.angle_gamma   90.00
#
_symmetry.space_group_name_H-M   'P 1'
#
loop_
_entity.id
_entity.type
_entity.pdbx_description
1 polymer ?
#
loop_
_entity_poly.entity_id
_entity_poly.type
_entity_poly.pdbx_seq_one_letter_code
_entity_poly.pdbx_strand_id
1 'polypeptide(L)'
;MLCLEWWLFELLILSSGLLPNPKLETSVLSICLTTETLHYVISNGVAAAVSTRVANNLGAGSPQVARVSILAGLCLWLIESVFFSTLLFICRNIIGYAFSNSKEVVDYVADISPLLCLSFILDGFTAVLNGVARGSGWQHIGAWNNVVSYYLVGAPVGLYLAFSHGFNGKGLWCGVVVGSAVQATILAIVTTSMDWKKQAEKARKRIISRENGLA
;
A
#
# COMPACT_ATOMS: atom_id res chain seq x y z
N MET A 1 -10.17 -2.57 -6.40
CA MET A 1 -9.33 -2.17 -5.26
C MET A 1 -8.01 -1.62 -5.76
N LEU A 2 -7.15 -2.44 -6.36
CA LEU A 2 -5.85 -2.01 -6.90
C LEU A 2 -5.95 -0.84 -7.89
N CYS A 3 -6.89 -0.87 -8.84
CA CYS A 3 -6.99 0.20 -9.86
C CYS A 3 -7.23 1.60 -9.28
N LEU A 4 -8.01 1.72 -8.20
CA LEU A 4 -8.27 3.02 -7.56
C LEU A 4 -7.00 3.60 -6.92
N GLU A 5 -6.14 2.73 -6.40
CA GLU A 5 -4.86 3.12 -5.83
C GLU A 5 -3.88 3.57 -6.93
N TRP A 6 -3.80 2.79 -8.01
CA TRP A 6 -3.00 3.14 -9.18
C TRP A 6 -3.44 4.44 -9.87
N TRP A 7 -4.74 4.67 -10.00
CA TRP A 7 -5.24 5.93 -10.55
C TRP A 7 -4.87 7.14 -9.70
N LEU A 8 -4.74 6.98 -8.38
CA LEU A 8 -4.23 8.05 -7.52
C LEU A 8 -2.79 8.40 -7.86
N PHE A 9 -1.91 7.41 -8.07
CA PHE A 9 -0.53 7.66 -8.44
C PHE A 9 -0.42 8.44 -9.76
N GLU A 10 -1.23 8.11 -10.75
CA GLU A 10 -1.33 8.86 -12.00
C GLU A 10 -1.81 10.30 -11.78
N LEU A 11 -2.85 10.49 -10.96
CA LEU A 11 -3.34 11.82 -10.61
C LEU A 11 -2.29 12.64 -9.85
N LEU A 12 -1.45 12.00 -9.05
CA LEU A 12 -0.39 12.65 -8.28
C LEU A 12 0.74 13.12 -9.20
N ILE A 13 1.18 12.29 -10.15
CA ILE A 13 2.11 12.72 -11.21
C ILE A 13 1.51 13.86 -12.04
N LEU A 14 0.26 13.75 -12.45
CA LEU A 14 -0.41 14.82 -13.20
C LEU A 14 -0.45 16.13 -12.40
N SER A 15 -0.75 16.05 -11.09
CA SER A 15 -0.77 17.21 -10.19
C SER A 15 0.60 17.86 -10.04
N SER A 16 1.67 17.07 -10.07
CA SER A 16 3.04 17.60 -9.99
C SER A 16 3.43 18.48 -11.18
N GLY A 17 2.82 18.25 -12.34
CA GLY A 17 2.97 19.09 -13.53
C GLY A 17 2.38 20.50 -13.39
N LEU A 18 1.59 20.74 -12.34
CA LEU A 18 0.99 22.06 -12.04
C LEU A 18 1.80 22.85 -10.99
N LEU A 19 2.88 22.28 -10.45
CA LEU A 19 3.73 22.93 -9.43
C LEU A 19 4.73 23.92 -10.06
N PRO A 20 5.32 24.86 -9.29
CA PRO A 20 6.17 25.93 -9.83
C PRO A 20 7.40 25.48 -10.63
N ASN A 21 8.01 24.32 -10.31
CA ASN A 21 9.08 23.71 -11.09
C ASN A 21 8.65 22.31 -11.59
N PRO A 22 7.77 22.24 -12.59
CA PRO A 22 7.07 20.99 -12.91
C PRO A 22 8.03 19.91 -13.42
N LYS A 23 9.13 20.27 -14.09
CA LYS A 23 10.15 19.30 -14.54
C LYS A 23 10.85 18.64 -13.35
N LEU A 24 11.25 19.42 -12.34
CA LEU A 24 11.90 18.90 -11.15
C LEU A 24 10.93 18.04 -10.33
N GLU A 25 9.76 18.57 -9.99
CA GLU A 25 8.78 17.89 -9.13
C GLU A 25 8.27 16.59 -9.77
N THR A 26 7.96 16.61 -11.08
CA THR A 26 7.54 15.40 -11.81
C THR A 26 8.66 14.35 -11.86
N SER A 27 9.92 14.77 -12.08
CA SER A 27 11.05 13.85 -12.14
C SER A 27 11.29 13.17 -10.79
N VAL A 28 11.29 13.96 -9.70
CA VAL A 28 11.49 13.45 -8.34
C VAL A 28 10.36 12.50 -7.96
N LEU A 29 9.09 12.88 -8.18
CA LEU A 29 7.95 12.02 -7.90
C LEU A 29 7.92 10.74 -8.74
N SER A 30 8.36 10.80 -10.00
CA SER A 30 8.49 9.60 -10.84
C SER A 30 9.54 8.64 -10.28
N ILE A 31 10.66 9.15 -9.76
CA ILE A 31 11.67 8.34 -9.07
C ILE A 31 11.08 7.72 -7.79
N CYS A 32 10.34 8.49 -7.01
CA CYS A 32 9.65 8.02 -5.80
C CYS A 32 8.68 6.88 -6.12
N LEU A 33 7.77 7.05 -7.09
CA LEU A 33 6.83 6.00 -7.50
C LEU A 33 7.53 4.78 -8.10
N THR A 34 8.59 4.96 -8.87
CA THR A 34 9.38 3.84 -9.40
C THR A 34 10.02 3.04 -8.25
N THR A 35 10.54 3.74 -7.25
CA THR A 35 11.16 3.13 -6.07
C THR A 35 10.13 2.41 -5.21
N GLU A 36 8.94 2.99 -5.01
CA GLU A 36 7.80 2.40 -4.31
C GLU A 36 7.28 1.15 -5.02
N THR A 37 7.08 1.21 -6.34
CA THR A 37 6.62 0.04 -7.12
C THR A 37 7.65 -1.10 -7.13
N LEU A 38 8.96 -0.79 -7.18
CA LEU A 38 10.02 -1.78 -7.05
C LEU A 38 10.03 -2.50 -5.70
N HIS A 39 9.65 -1.82 -4.62
CA HIS A 39 9.42 -2.46 -3.32
C HIS A 39 8.12 -3.28 -3.33
N TYR A 40 7.04 -2.69 -3.85
CA TYR A 40 5.69 -3.26 -3.82
C TYR A 40 5.58 -4.62 -4.51
N VAL A 41 6.39 -4.94 -5.51
CA VAL A 41 6.37 -6.29 -6.14
C VAL A 41 6.65 -7.41 -5.12
N ILE A 42 7.49 -7.14 -4.12
CA ILE A 42 7.84 -8.10 -3.07
C ILE A 42 6.68 -8.22 -2.09
N SER A 43 6.17 -7.10 -1.59
CA SER A 43 5.01 -7.07 -0.70
C SER A 43 3.77 -7.68 -1.35
N ASN A 44 3.56 -7.49 -2.66
CA ASN A 44 2.49 -8.13 -3.40
C ASN A 44 2.67 -9.65 -3.51
N GLY A 45 3.91 -10.14 -3.60
CA GLY A 45 4.22 -11.58 -3.50
C GLY A 45 3.80 -12.16 -2.15
N VAL A 46 4.15 -11.47 -1.05
CA VAL A 46 3.70 -11.85 0.31
C VAL A 46 2.18 -11.82 0.41
N ALA A 47 1.54 -10.75 -0.11
CA ALA A 47 0.09 -10.60 -0.11
C ALA A 47 -0.63 -11.73 -0.87
N ALA A 48 -0.08 -12.18 -2.01
CA ALA A 48 -0.61 -13.30 -2.77
C ALA A 48 -0.50 -14.63 -2.00
N ALA A 49 0.63 -14.86 -1.33
CA ALA A 49 0.83 -16.03 -0.47
C ALA A 49 -0.16 -16.02 0.69
N VAL A 50 -0.32 -14.89 1.39
CA VAL A 50 -1.28 -14.73 2.49
C VAL A 50 -2.71 -14.96 2.00
N SER A 51 -3.10 -14.34 0.88
CA SER A 51 -4.42 -14.52 0.28
C SER A 51 -4.72 -16.00 0.02
N THR A 52 -3.77 -16.71 -0.58
CA THR A 52 -3.90 -18.14 -0.91
C THR A 52 -4.03 -18.99 0.35
N ARG A 53 -3.15 -18.78 1.35
CA ARG A 53 -3.15 -19.56 2.59
C ARG A 53 -4.41 -19.28 3.42
N VAL A 54 -4.86 -18.04 3.51
CA VAL A 54 -6.10 -17.68 4.22
C VAL A 54 -7.30 -18.31 3.52
N ALA A 55 -7.41 -18.18 2.20
CA ALA A 55 -8.51 -18.79 1.43
C ALA A 55 -8.58 -20.31 1.63
N ASN A 56 -7.45 -21.00 1.50
CA ASN A 56 -7.38 -22.46 1.64
C ASN A 56 -7.79 -22.91 3.05
N ASN A 57 -7.28 -22.24 4.09
CA ASN A 57 -7.59 -22.61 5.48
C ASN A 57 -9.05 -22.30 5.86
N LEU A 58 -9.61 -21.20 5.35
CA LEU A 58 -11.04 -20.89 5.53
C LEU A 58 -11.92 -21.92 4.81
N GLY A 59 -11.57 -22.29 3.58
CA GLY A 59 -12.25 -23.35 2.82
C GLY A 59 -12.18 -24.72 3.49
N ALA A 60 -11.06 -25.02 4.15
CA ALA A 60 -10.86 -26.23 4.95
C ALA A 60 -11.56 -26.19 6.33
N GLY A 61 -12.29 -25.12 6.66
CA GLY A 61 -12.96 -25.00 7.97
C GLY A 61 -12.00 -24.82 9.15
N SER A 62 -10.77 -24.36 8.90
CA SER A 62 -9.71 -24.18 9.89
C SER A 62 -9.40 -22.69 10.16
N PRO A 63 -10.28 -21.94 10.85
CA PRO A 63 -10.12 -20.50 11.06
C PRO A 63 -8.89 -20.14 11.93
N GLN A 64 -8.45 -21.03 12.82
CA GLN A 64 -7.26 -20.84 13.64
C GLN A 64 -5.99 -20.84 12.77
N VAL A 65 -5.90 -21.75 11.81
CA VAL A 65 -4.76 -21.83 10.87
C VAL A 65 -4.78 -20.66 9.89
N ALA A 66 -5.97 -20.17 9.51
CA ALA A 66 -6.10 -18.93 8.76
C ALA A 66 -5.47 -17.74 9.53
N ARG A 67 -5.73 -17.61 10.84
CA ARG A 67 -5.10 -16.58 11.69
C ARG A 67 -3.58 -16.71 11.74
N VAL A 68 -3.05 -17.93 11.90
CA VAL A 68 -1.60 -18.17 11.87
C VAL A 68 -0.99 -17.77 10.52
N SER A 69 -1.71 -18.01 9.42
CA SER A 69 -1.26 -17.59 8.08
C SER A 69 -1.14 -16.07 7.94
N ILE A 70 -2.02 -15.31 8.61
CA ILE A 70 -1.95 -13.84 8.66
C ILE A 70 -0.75 -13.40 9.47
N LEU A 71 -0.53 -14.00 10.65
CA LEU A 71 0.63 -13.69 11.49
C LEU A 71 1.95 -13.98 10.78
N ALA A 72 2.05 -15.11 10.07
CA ALA A 72 3.23 -15.43 9.26
C ALA A 72 3.46 -14.39 8.15
N GLY A 73 2.38 -13.93 7.49
CA GLY A 73 2.44 -12.84 6.52
C GLY A 73 2.93 -11.52 7.13
N LEU A 74 2.47 -11.18 8.33
CA LEU A 74 2.91 -10.00 9.06
C LEU A 74 4.38 -10.11 9.50
N CYS A 75 4.87 -11.30 9.86
CA CYS A 75 6.30 -11.51 10.12
C CYS A 75 7.15 -11.28 8.85
N LEU A 76 6.70 -11.78 7.70
CA LEU A 76 7.37 -11.55 6.42
C LEU A 76 7.39 -10.06 6.05
N TRP A 77 6.24 -9.38 6.21
CA TRP A 77 6.15 -7.93 6.05
C TRP A 77 7.15 -7.19 6.93
N LEU A 78 7.23 -7.51 8.23
CA LEU A 78 8.14 -6.81 9.14
C LEU A 78 9.60 -6.97 8.70
N ILE A 79 10.00 -8.18 8.29
CA ILE A 79 11.36 -8.45 7.83
C ILE A 79 11.67 -7.69 6.54
N GLU A 80 10.79 -7.78 5.53
CA GLU A 80 11.03 -7.11 4.24
C GLU A 80 10.99 -5.58 4.39
N SER A 81 10.04 -5.04 5.15
CA SER A 81 9.89 -3.59 5.28
C SER A 81 11.08 -2.97 6.02
N VAL A 82 11.59 -3.65 7.05
CA VAL A 82 12.80 -3.21 7.77
C VAL A 82 14.02 -3.29 6.85
N PHE A 83 14.16 -4.38 6.08
CA PHE A 83 15.27 -4.55 5.14
C PHE A 83 15.30 -3.45 4.09
N PHE A 84 14.20 -3.24 3.36
CA PHE A 84 14.15 -2.25 2.28
C PHE A 84 14.19 -0.81 2.77
N SER A 85 13.53 -0.50 3.89
CA SER A 85 13.60 0.84 4.49
C SER A 85 15.01 1.18 4.96
N THR A 86 15.70 0.22 5.58
CA THR A 86 17.09 0.42 6.03
C THR A 86 18.03 0.57 4.83
N LEU A 87 17.87 -0.26 3.81
CA LEU A 87 18.67 -0.20 2.58
C LEU A 87 18.49 1.13 1.84
N LEU A 88 17.26 1.62 1.73
CA LEU A 88 16.98 2.93 1.12
C LEU A 88 17.58 4.05 1.96
N PHE A 89 17.42 4.02 3.29
CA PHE A 89 17.89 5.09 4.18
C PHE A 89 19.43 5.20 4.23
N ILE A 90 20.08 4.05 4.44
CA ILE A 90 21.23 3.57 3.67
C ILE A 90 21.81 4.48 2.59
N CYS A 91 21.28 4.20 1.40
CA CYS A 91 21.74 4.71 0.12
C CYS A 91 21.07 6.04 -0.26
N ARG A 92 20.34 6.73 0.63
CA ARG A 92 19.47 7.86 0.26
C ARG A 92 20.18 8.98 -0.51
N ASN A 93 21.45 9.25 -0.18
CA ASN A 93 22.26 10.30 -0.82
C ASN A 93 22.90 9.84 -2.15
N ILE A 94 22.74 8.57 -2.51
CA ILE A 94 23.42 7.94 -3.66
C ILE A 94 22.38 7.41 -4.66
N ILE A 95 21.24 6.89 -4.18
CA ILE A 95 20.23 6.22 -5.00
C ILE A 95 19.67 7.13 -6.11
N GLY A 96 19.57 8.44 -5.86
CA GLY A 96 19.14 9.42 -6.86
C GLY A 96 20.02 9.43 -8.12
N TYR A 97 21.33 9.15 -7.98
CA TYR A 97 22.25 9.10 -9.12
C TYR A 97 21.98 7.93 -10.07
N ALA A 98 21.27 6.89 -9.63
CA ALA A 98 20.85 5.81 -10.52
C ALA A 98 19.78 6.28 -11.53
N PHE A 99 19.12 7.41 -11.27
CA PHE A 99 18.02 7.93 -12.08
C PHE A 99 18.35 9.25 -12.77
N SER A 100 19.18 10.11 -12.16
CA SER A 100 19.48 11.44 -12.70
C SER A 100 20.90 11.89 -12.37
N ASN A 101 21.52 12.61 -13.32
CA ASN A 101 22.81 13.29 -13.11
C ASN A 101 22.63 14.69 -12.49
N SER A 102 21.40 15.20 -12.36
CA SER A 102 21.14 16.51 -11.76
C SER A 102 21.25 16.41 -10.24
N LYS A 103 22.21 17.13 -9.66
CA LYS A 103 22.40 17.18 -8.21
C LYS A 103 21.15 17.66 -7.45
N GLU A 104 20.39 18.59 -8.03
CA GLU A 104 19.14 19.09 -7.46
C GLU A 104 18.09 17.96 -7.30
N VAL A 105 17.96 17.09 -8.31
CA VAL A 105 17.06 15.92 -8.25
C VAL A 105 17.54 14.93 -7.18
N VAL A 106 18.83 14.64 -7.15
CA VAL A 106 19.42 13.68 -6.20
C VAL A 106 19.24 14.14 -4.76
N ASP A 107 19.56 15.40 -4.48
CA ASP A 107 19.44 15.97 -3.14
C ASP A 107 17.97 16.01 -2.68
N TYR A 108 17.03 16.25 -3.60
CA TYR A 108 15.60 16.24 -3.29
C TYR A 108 15.05 14.81 -3.04
N VAL A 109 15.45 13.83 -3.84
CA VAL A 109 15.12 12.40 -3.58
C VAL A 109 15.69 11.98 -2.22
N ALA A 110 16.91 12.41 -1.87
CA ALA A 110 17.50 12.13 -0.57
C ALA A 110 16.70 12.73 0.60
N ASP A 111 16.14 13.94 0.44
CA ASP A 111 15.28 14.59 1.43
C ASP A 111 13.90 13.92 1.57
N ILE A 112 13.33 13.39 0.48
CA ILE A 112 12.04 12.66 0.50
C ILE A 112 12.22 11.20 0.97
N SER A 113 13.42 10.63 0.89
CA SER A 113 13.69 9.22 1.23
C SER A 113 13.15 8.75 2.58
N PRO A 114 13.17 9.53 3.68
CA PRO A 114 12.54 9.11 4.94
C PRO A 114 11.02 8.90 4.83
N LEU A 115 10.32 9.70 4.03
CA LEU A 115 8.90 9.51 3.75
C LEU A 115 8.66 8.27 2.88
N LEU A 116 9.55 7.99 1.93
CA LEU A 116 9.52 6.76 1.16
C LEU A 116 9.70 5.51 2.04
N CYS A 117 10.63 5.53 2.99
CA CYS A 117 10.79 4.45 3.96
C CYS A 117 9.49 4.20 4.76
N LEU A 118 8.79 5.27 5.16
CA LEU A 118 7.49 5.14 5.81
C LEU A 118 6.43 4.55 4.89
N SER A 119 6.46 4.92 3.60
CA SER A 119 5.58 4.38 2.56
C SER A 119 5.80 2.87 2.40
N PHE A 120 7.06 2.40 2.32
CA PHE A 120 7.38 0.96 2.26
C PHE A 120 6.77 0.17 3.42
N ILE A 121 6.86 0.70 4.64
CA ILE A 121 6.30 0.04 5.83
C ILE A 121 4.78 -0.03 5.75
N LEU A 122 4.12 1.08 5.41
CA LEU A 122 2.67 1.16 5.33
C LEU A 122 2.11 0.31 4.18
N ASP A 123 2.72 0.38 3.01
CA ASP A 123 2.28 -0.33 1.82
C ASP A 123 2.50 -1.83 1.94
N GLY A 124 3.61 -2.25 2.55
CA GLY A 124 3.83 -3.65 2.89
C GLY A 124 2.74 -4.19 3.82
N PHE A 125 2.36 -3.40 4.83
CA PHE A 125 1.33 -3.78 5.78
C PHE A 125 -0.06 -3.85 5.12
N THR A 126 -0.43 -2.82 4.36
CA THR A 126 -1.72 -2.77 3.66
C THR A 126 -1.79 -3.84 2.57
N ALA A 127 -0.69 -4.14 1.86
CA ALA A 127 -0.63 -5.23 0.90
C ALA A 127 -0.96 -6.58 1.56
N VAL A 128 -0.37 -6.90 2.70
CA VAL A 128 -0.68 -8.13 3.44
C VAL A 128 -2.15 -8.17 3.84
N LEU A 129 -2.68 -7.12 4.44
CA LEU A 129 -4.09 -7.07 4.87
C LEU A 129 -5.08 -7.08 3.69
N ASN A 130 -4.71 -6.51 2.56
CA ASN A 130 -5.46 -6.62 1.31
C ASN A 130 -5.41 -8.05 0.75
N GLY A 131 -4.29 -8.75 0.94
CA GLY A 131 -4.21 -10.20 0.75
C GLY A 131 -5.21 -10.96 1.62
N VAL A 132 -5.33 -10.61 2.90
CA VAL A 132 -6.32 -11.19 3.82
C VAL A 132 -7.76 -10.92 3.35
N ALA A 133 -8.05 -9.69 2.92
CA ALA A 133 -9.36 -9.30 2.42
C ALA A 133 -9.76 -10.09 1.17
N ARG A 134 -8.83 -10.27 0.23
CA ARG A 134 -9.00 -11.10 -0.97
C ARG A 134 -9.22 -12.57 -0.60
N GLY A 135 -8.37 -13.14 0.26
CA GLY A 135 -8.46 -14.55 0.67
C GLY A 135 -9.73 -14.88 1.45
N SER A 136 -10.27 -13.92 2.19
CA SER A 136 -11.49 -14.07 2.98
C SER A 136 -12.76 -13.65 2.21
N GLY A 137 -12.62 -13.01 1.05
CA GLY A 137 -13.72 -12.58 0.19
C GLY A 137 -14.49 -11.35 0.70
N TRP A 138 -13.82 -10.39 1.36
CA TRP A 138 -14.39 -9.11 1.76
C TRP A 138 -13.74 -7.91 1.03
N GLN A 139 -13.33 -8.12 -0.23
CA GLN A 139 -12.72 -7.09 -1.08
C GLN A 139 -13.53 -5.79 -1.25
N HIS A 140 -14.85 -5.81 -1.02
CA HIS A 140 -15.71 -4.63 -1.08
C HIS A 140 -15.38 -3.62 0.02
N ILE A 141 -15.04 -4.08 1.24
CA ILE A 141 -14.61 -3.19 2.34
C ILE A 141 -13.27 -2.55 1.97
N GLY A 142 -12.34 -3.34 1.42
CA GLY A 142 -11.06 -2.83 0.94
C GLY A 142 -11.23 -1.76 -0.16
N ALA A 143 -12.13 -1.99 -1.13
CA ALA A 143 -12.40 -1.01 -2.17
C ALA A 143 -12.93 0.33 -1.61
N TRP A 144 -13.90 0.29 -0.69
CA TRP A 144 -14.39 1.50 -0.02
C TRP A 144 -13.32 2.18 0.84
N ASN A 145 -12.50 1.38 1.52
CA ASN A 145 -11.37 1.90 2.28
C ASN A 145 -10.39 2.67 1.39
N ASN A 146 -10.06 2.17 0.19
CA ASN A 146 -9.20 2.90 -0.75
C ASN A 146 -9.79 4.27 -1.14
N VAL A 147 -11.10 4.34 -1.38
CA VAL A 147 -11.77 5.62 -1.69
C VAL A 147 -11.64 6.58 -0.50
N VAL A 148 -11.97 6.13 0.71
CA VAL A 148 -11.90 6.98 1.90
C VAL A 148 -10.47 7.45 2.16
N SER A 149 -9.54 6.51 2.25
CA SER A 149 -8.15 6.79 2.63
C SER A 149 -7.43 7.68 1.63
N TYR A 150 -7.52 7.37 0.33
CA TYR A 150 -6.74 8.09 -0.67
C TYR A 150 -7.47 9.27 -1.28
N TYR A 151 -8.77 9.17 -1.55
CA TYR A 151 -9.50 10.23 -2.25
C TYR A 151 -10.15 11.23 -1.29
N LEU A 152 -10.64 10.79 -0.12
CA LEU A 152 -11.29 11.70 0.83
C LEU A 152 -10.33 12.27 1.89
N VAL A 153 -9.20 11.61 2.15
CA VAL A 153 -8.22 12.07 3.13
C VAL A 153 -6.87 12.39 2.50
N GLY A 154 -6.21 11.41 1.87
CA GLY A 154 -4.85 11.56 1.35
C GLY A 154 -4.72 12.64 0.29
N ALA A 155 -5.58 12.65 -0.73
CA ALA A 155 -5.55 13.63 -1.81
C ALA A 155 -5.82 15.07 -1.32
N PRO A 156 -6.86 15.37 -0.53
CA PRO A 156 -7.05 16.70 0.03
C PRO A 156 -5.86 17.18 0.87
N VAL A 157 -5.30 16.32 1.72
CA VAL A 157 -4.12 16.66 2.54
C VAL A 157 -2.90 16.92 1.66
N GLY A 158 -2.65 16.06 0.67
CA GLY A 158 -1.52 16.18 -0.24
C GLY A 158 -1.59 17.45 -1.09
N LEU A 159 -2.74 17.74 -1.69
CA LEU A 159 -2.97 18.95 -2.47
C LEU A 159 -2.84 20.21 -1.60
N TYR A 160 -3.41 20.20 -0.40
CA TYR A 160 -3.28 21.32 0.53
C TYR A 160 -1.82 21.60 0.90
N LEU A 161 -1.05 20.57 1.26
CA LEU A 161 0.37 20.73 1.61
C LEU A 161 1.21 21.16 0.40
N ALA A 162 0.95 20.57 -0.77
CA ALA A 162 1.70 20.86 -1.99
C ALA A 162 1.50 22.30 -2.47
N PHE A 163 0.24 22.75 -2.58
CA PHE A 163 -0.10 24.03 -3.20
C PHE A 163 -0.23 25.19 -2.20
N SER A 164 -0.72 24.95 -0.98
CA SER A 164 -0.96 26.03 -0.02
C SER A 164 0.22 26.28 0.93
N HIS A 165 0.98 25.23 1.28
CA HIS A 165 2.14 25.33 2.20
C HIS A 165 3.50 25.40 1.48
N GLY A 166 3.51 25.36 0.14
CA GLY A 166 4.73 25.41 -0.65
C GLY A 166 5.65 24.18 -0.49
N PHE A 167 5.12 23.05 0.01
CA PHE A 167 5.87 21.81 0.14
C PHE A 167 5.97 21.03 -1.19
N ASN A 168 5.32 21.50 -2.26
CA ASN A 168 5.39 20.95 -3.60
C ASN A 168 5.28 19.41 -3.63
N GLY A 169 6.18 18.70 -4.30
CA GLY A 169 6.19 17.24 -4.41
C GLY A 169 6.31 16.52 -3.07
N LYS A 170 7.04 17.08 -2.09
CA LYS A 170 7.06 16.55 -0.72
C LYS A 170 5.67 16.63 -0.07
N GLY A 171 4.94 17.71 -0.32
CA GLY A 171 3.54 17.86 0.12
C GLY A 171 2.62 16.81 -0.48
N LEU A 172 2.76 16.54 -1.79
CA LEU A 172 2.02 15.47 -2.46
C LEU A 172 2.33 14.10 -1.85
N TRP A 173 3.60 13.79 -1.61
CA TRP A 173 4.01 12.51 -1.00
C TRP A 173 3.55 12.36 0.45
N CYS A 174 3.52 13.45 1.24
CA CYS A 174 2.89 13.44 2.56
C CYS A 174 1.41 13.03 2.49
N GLY A 175 0.68 13.45 1.45
CA GLY A 175 -0.69 12.99 1.19
C GLY A 175 -0.79 11.48 0.98
N VAL A 176 0.14 10.88 0.23
CA VAL A 176 0.23 9.42 0.04
C VAL A 176 0.42 8.74 1.37
N VAL A 177 1.43 9.16 2.14
CA VAL A 177 1.73 8.60 3.47
C VAL A 177 0.52 8.66 4.40
N VAL A 178 -0.17 9.81 4.47
CA VAL A 178 -1.37 9.97 5.30
C VAL A 178 -2.49 9.04 4.82
N GLY A 179 -2.70 8.94 3.51
CA GLY A 179 -3.65 7.99 2.91
C GLY A 179 -3.33 6.55 3.27
N SER A 180 -2.09 6.10 3.05
CA SER A 180 -1.63 4.75 3.40
C SER A 180 -1.76 4.47 4.91
N ALA A 181 -1.51 5.46 5.78
CA ALA A 181 -1.68 5.31 7.23
C ALA A 181 -3.15 5.12 7.64
N VAL A 182 -4.08 5.89 7.05
CA VAL A 182 -5.52 5.72 7.27
C VAL A 182 -5.98 4.36 6.74
N GLN A 183 -5.54 3.97 5.54
CA GLN A 183 -5.83 2.67 4.94
C GLN A 183 -5.37 1.52 5.85
N ALA A 184 -4.13 1.59 6.33
CA ALA A 184 -3.54 0.62 7.25
C ALA A 184 -4.35 0.51 8.55
N THR A 185 -4.72 1.64 9.13
CA THR A 185 -5.49 1.70 10.39
C THR A 185 -6.85 1.02 10.23
N ILE A 186 -7.59 1.35 9.17
CA ILE A 186 -8.92 0.76 8.91
C ILE A 186 -8.80 -0.75 8.64
N LEU A 187 -7.84 -1.18 7.81
CA LEU A 187 -7.63 -2.61 7.54
C LEU A 187 -7.23 -3.38 8.80
N ALA A 188 -6.41 -2.79 9.68
CA ALA A 188 -6.01 -3.40 10.94
C ALA A 188 -7.22 -3.60 11.86
N ILE A 189 -8.07 -2.57 12.02
CA ILE A 189 -9.30 -2.64 12.81
C ILE A 189 -10.24 -3.71 12.26
N VAL A 190 -10.47 -3.73 10.95
CA VAL A 190 -11.37 -4.70 10.30
C VAL A 190 -10.85 -6.12 10.46
N THR A 191 -9.55 -6.34 10.27
CA THR A 191 -8.93 -7.68 10.36
C THR A 191 -8.94 -8.22 11.80
N THR A 192 -8.66 -7.37 12.79
CA THR A 192 -8.65 -7.75 14.21
C THR A 192 -10.05 -7.99 14.77
N SER A 193 -11.03 -7.20 14.33
CA SER A 193 -12.44 -7.31 14.75
C SER A 193 -13.20 -8.46 14.06
N MET A 194 -12.57 -9.17 13.12
CA MET A 194 -13.25 -10.17 12.32
C MET A 194 -13.51 -11.47 13.08
N ASP A 195 -14.75 -11.96 13.02
CA ASP A 195 -15.09 -13.31 13.47
C ASP A 195 -14.64 -14.34 12.43
N TRP A 196 -13.48 -14.94 12.69
CA TRP A 196 -12.86 -15.94 11.83
C TRP A 196 -13.69 -17.23 11.70
N LYS A 197 -14.46 -17.62 12.73
CA LYS A 197 -15.36 -18.78 12.64
C LYS A 197 -16.49 -18.51 11.65
N LYS A 198 -17.10 -17.32 11.77
CA LYS A 198 -18.14 -16.87 10.82
C LYS A 198 -17.60 -16.75 9.39
N GLN A 199 -16.35 -16.32 9.21
CA GLN A 199 -15.73 -16.28 7.87
C GLN A 199 -15.51 -17.68 7.28
N ALA A 200 -15.09 -18.66 8.09
CA ALA A 200 -14.96 -20.04 7.62
C ALA A 200 -16.32 -20.64 7.23
N GLU A 201 -17.37 -20.36 8.01
CA GLU A 201 -18.74 -20.78 7.66
C GLU A 201 -19.22 -20.13 6.35
N LYS A 202 -18.99 -18.83 6.18
CA LYS A 202 -19.29 -18.13 4.92
C LYS A 202 -18.52 -18.71 3.73
N ALA A 203 -17.24 -19.02 3.91
CA ALA A 203 -16.43 -19.65 2.86
C ALA A 203 -17.03 -21.00 2.45
N ARG A 204 -17.43 -21.85 3.41
CA ARG A 204 -18.08 -23.13 3.14
C ARG A 204 -19.40 -22.97 2.37
N LYS A 205 -20.25 -22.03 2.79
CA LYS A 205 -21.52 -21.73 2.10
C LYS A 205 -21.29 -21.25 0.65
N ARG A 206 -20.26 -20.42 0.40
CA ARG A 206 -19.91 -19.96 -0.95
C ARG A 206 -19.50 -21.11 -1.87
N ILE A 207 -18.77 -22.10 -1.36
CA ILE A 207 -18.33 -23.26 -2.17
C ILE A 207 -19.54 -24.12 -2.53
N ILE A 208 -20.38 -24.48 -1.55
CA ILE A 208 -21.57 -25.32 -1.76
C ILE A 208 -22.58 -24.64 -2.72
N SER A 209 -22.81 -23.33 -2.57
CA SER A 209 -23.68 -22.56 -3.47
C SER A 209 -23.20 -22.61 -4.93
N ARG A 210 -21.88 -22.66 -5.14
CA ARG A 210 -21.27 -22.69 -6.47
C ARG A 210 -21.35 -24.08 -7.09
N GLU A 211 -21.18 -25.14 -6.30
CA GLU A 211 -21.39 -26.52 -6.75
C GLU A 211 -22.85 -26.78 -7.16
N ASN A 212 -23.80 -26.13 -6.48
CA ASN A 212 -25.23 -26.28 -6.75
C ASN A 212 -25.77 -25.36 -7.87
N GLY A 213 -24.92 -24.56 -8.54
CA GLY A 213 -25.35 -23.69 -9.65
C GLY A 213 -26.30 -22.55 -9.25
N LEU A 214 -26.33 -22.15 -7.97
CA LEU A 214 -27.27 -21.17 -7.40
C LEU A 214 -26.70 -19.73 -7.37
N ALA A 215 -25.68 -19.43 -8.17
CA ALA A 215 -24.97 -18.15 -8.17
C ALA A 215 -25.29 -17.30 -9.41
#